data_AF-A0A835UTI5-F1
#
_entry.id   AF-A0A835UTI5-F1
#
_cell.length_a   1.000
_cell.length_b   1.000
_cell.length_c   1.000
_cell.angle_alpha   90.00
_cell.angle_beta   90.00
_cell.angle_gamma   90.00
#
_symmetry.space_group_name_H-M   'P 1'
#
loop_
_entity.id
_entity.type
_entity.pdbx_description
1 polymer ?
#
loop_
_entity_poly.entity_id
_entity_poly.type
_entity_poly.pdbx_seq_one_letter_code
_entity_poly.pdbx_strand_id
1 'polypeptide(L)'
;MDWWIERMERVVRSERVVGDMICNAVAIARLLNSTLVLPKFLYSNVWQDSSQFSDIYEEEHFVNYLKADIKIVKELPVELQSLDLEARGIIITDAEIRKEEKPSFYVKKILPILLKKKVVHFSGFGNHLAFDPIPFDLQRLRCRCNFHALRFVKKIQETGALLIRRMRQPRSHPNPLVHNLVGPFAVSPNINKKSTLPSLASRYLAIHLRYEIEMAAYSLCYFGGGKEEVEELEAYRQIHFPVLTALRKTTKMPSPNVLRSEGQCPFTPEEAILLLVALGFKRKTRIYVAGAHIYGGRSRMAILKSLYPYLVTKDDLLSPSELEPFRNFSSQQAALDFIVCAAADTFAMTDSGSQLSSLVAGYRVYYGGGRHPTIRPNKRRLAGIFARNSTIEWKQFEARVLEAIKQSKVVQERPIARSVYRHPREKAVLESGSAAMEAVVGDELGVGCFFSFKTTFGEEFEGSRPQEGASKAGDRRDVRFIKASYIKDLTFIRRGDDPLDAKKCFLDLAGLQAREDAALRQAEIEAERIGVGVTTVAQSIFDALSKTLPVRWDKTSIVVMDEVRVGSPYLPENVNGGTPAANERVKKVLELERKRLQARSPA
;
A
#
# COMPACT_ATOMS: atom_id res chain seq x y z
N MET A 1 -47.06 4.69 -9.00
CA MET A 1 -46.43 5.54 -10.03
C MET A 1 -44.94 5.26 -9.97
N ASP A 2 -44.44 4.50 -10.94
CA ASP A 2 -43.08 3.95 -10.95
C ASP A 2 -42.06 4.98 -11.50
N TRP A 3 -41.04 5.27 -10.70
CA TRP A 3 -39.93 6.16 -11.01
C TRP A 3 -38.63 5.39 -10.81
N TRP A 4 -37.64 5.52 -11.70
CA TRP A 4 -36.47 4.64 -11.70
C TRP A 4 -35.16 5.43 -11.61
N ILE A 5 -34.31 5.10 -10.62
CA ILE A 5 -32.90 5.49 -10.62
C ILE A 5 -32.16 4.39 -11.36
N GLU A 6 -31.88 4.65 -12.63
CA GLU A 6 -31.16 3.74 -13.50
C GLU A 6 -29.67 4.03 -13.33
N ARG A 7 -28.86 3.05 -12.93
CA ARG A 7 -27.39 3.12 -13.04
C ARG A 7 -26.69 4.20 -12.18
N MET A 8 -25.65 3.72 -11.51
CA MET A 8 -24.63 4.54 -10.86
C MET A 8 -23.32 4.09 -11.48
N GLU A 9 -23.02 4.63 -12.65
CA GLU A 9 -21.79 4.31 -13.38
C GLU A 9 -20.61 4.91 -12.61
N ARG A 10 -19.36 4.47 -12.83
CA ARG A 10 -18.23 4.84 -11.97
C ARG A 10 -17.06 5.37 -12.79
N VAL A 11 -16.61 6.61 -12.55
CA VAL A 11 -15.25 7.00 -12.88
C VAL A 11 -14.37 6.49 -11.74
N VAL A 12 -13.71 5.35 -11.98
CA VAL A 12 -12.95 4.60 -10.97
C VAL A 12 -11.68 5.38 -10.60
N ARG A 13 -11.80 6.36 -9.71
CA ARG A 13 -10.66 6.97 -9.03
C ARG A 13 -10.35 6.18 -7.76
N SER A 14 -9.42 5.21 -7.86
CA SER A 14 -8.61 4.64 -6.77
C SER A 14 -9.20 3.59 -5.77
N GLU A 15 -10.42 3.06 -5.90
CA GLU A 15 -11.02 2.28 -4.79
C GLU A 15 -11.48 0.87 -5.18
N ARG A 16 -11.44 -0.11 -4.25
CA ARG A 16 -11.69 -1.53 -4.56
C ARG A 16 -12.89 -2.16 -3.82
N VAL A 17 -13.61 -1.45 -2.93
CA VAL A 17 -14.76 -2.01 -2.19
C VAL A 17 -15.95 -1.05 -2.14
N VAL A 18 -16.98 -1.33 -2.94
CA VAL A 18 -18.00 -0.37 -3.43
C VAL A 18 -19.14 -0.02 -2.43
N GLY A 19 -19.02 -0.38 -1.15
CA GLY A 19 -20.14 -0.36 -0.20
C GLY A 19 -20.82 1.01 0.02
N ASP A 20 -20.05 2.09 0.16
CA ASP A 20 -20.58 3.43 0.53
C ASP A 20 -21.47 4.05 -0.57
N MET A 21 -21.06 3.89 -1.84
CA MET A 21 -21.81 4.37 -3.00
C MET A 21 -23.19 3.72 -3.11
N ILE A 22 -23.27 2.40 -2.95
CA ILE A 22 -24.52 1.65 -3.02
C ILE A 22 -25.46 2.09 -1.89
N CYS A 23 -24.91 2.33 -0.70
CA CYS A 23 -25.70 2.83 0.43
C CYS A 23 -26.26 4.23 0.17
N ASN A 24 -25.50 5.10 -0.50
CA ASN A 24 -25.98 6.42 -0.92
C ASN A 24 -27.11 6.30 -1.96
N ALA A 25 -26.99 5.37 -2.92
CA ALA A 25 -28.02 5.06 -3.90
C ALA A 25 -29.36 4.71 -3.24
N VAL A 26 -29.31 3.77 -2.28
CA VAL A 26 -30.47 3.31 -1.53
C VAL A 26 -31.10 4.46 -0.74
N ALA A 27 -30.28 5.31 -0.12
CA ALA A 27 -30.77 6.47 0.62
C ALA A 27 -31.42 7.53 -0.29
N ILE A 28 -30.86 7.79 -1.48
CA ILE A 28 -31.43 8.72 -2.46
C ILE A 28 -32.73 8.16 -3.02
N ALA A 29 -32.79 6.87 -3.36
CA ALA A 29 -34.02 6.22 -3.81
C ALA A 29 -35.13 6.35 -2.75
N ARG A 30 -34.80 6.14 -1.48
CA ARG A 30 -35.74 6.35 -0.37
C ARG A 30 -36.18 7.80 -0.24
N LEU A 31 -35.24 8.74 -0.32
CA LEU A 31 -35.50 10.18 -0.22
C LEU A 31 -36.43 10.68 -1.33
N LEU A 32 -36.25 10.18 -2.55
CA LEU A 32 -37.04 10.57 -3.72
C LEU A 32 -38.30 9.71 -3.90
N ASN A 33 -38.53 8.72 -3.03
CA ASN A 33 -39.58 7.73 -3.14
C ASN A 33 -39.62 7.05 -4.53
N SER A 34 -38.45 6.62 -4.99
CA SER A 34 -38.26 6.02 -6.31
C SER A 34 -37.80 4.56 -6.21
N THR A 35 -38.03 3.82 -7.29
CA THR A 35 -37.47 2.49 -7.50
C THR A 35 -36.00 2.60 -7.87
N LEU A 36 -35.17 1.76 -7.26
CA LEU A 36 -33.75 1.63 -7.60
C LEU A 36 -33.58 0.49 -8.62
N VAL A 37 -32.91 0.77 -9.74
CA VAL A 37 -32.40 -0.30 -10.60
C VAL A 37 -31.06 -0.76 -10.02
N LEU A 38 -30.81 -2.07 -9.99
CA LEU A 38 -29.57 -2.61 -9.46
C LEU A 38 -28.35 -1.94 -10.11
N PRO A 39 -27.36 -1.50 -9.32
CA PRO A 39 -26.18 -0.83 -9.87
C PRO A 39 -25.41 -1.72 -10.84
N LYS A 40 -25.02 -1.16 -11.98
CA LYS A 40 -24.02 -1.75 -12.88
C LYS A 40 -22.67 -1.10 -12.63
N PHE A 41 -21.60 -1.89 -12.55
CA PHE A 41 -20.26 -1.36 -12.30
C PHE A 41 -19.53 -1.15 -13.62
N LEU A 42 -18.93 0.04 -13.80
CA LEU A 42 -18.11 0.32 -14.98
C LEU A 42 -16.76 -0.40 -14.89
N TYR A 43 -16.29 -0.83 -16.06
CA TYR A 43 -14.94 -1.34 -16.23
C TYR A 43 -13.91 -0.26 -15.87
N SER A 44 -12.88 -0.65 -15.11
CA SER A 44 -11.73 0.21 -14.83
C SER A 44 -10.55 -0.16 -15.72
N ASN A 45 -10.02 0.81 -16.47
CA ASN A 45 -8.76 0.64 -17.19
C ASN A 45 -7.53 0.54 -16.25
N VAL A 46 -7.64 1.02 -15.01
CA VAL A 46 -6.56 0.94 -14.00
C VAL A 46 -6.51 -0.45 -13.37
N TRP A 47 -7.67 -1.03 -13.05
CA TRP A 47 -7.77 -2.29 -12.32
C TRP A 47 -8.14 -3.50 -13.16
N GLN A 48 -8.47 -3.26 -14.44
CA GLN A 48 -8.90 -4.26 -15.42
C GLN A 48 -10.03 -5.16 -14.91
N ASP A 49 -10.97 -4.58 -14.16
CA ASP A 49 -12.01 -5.31 -13.46
C ASP A 49 -13.36 -5.14 -14.15
N SER A 50 -13.98 -6.27 -14.49
CA SER A 50 -15.31 -6.34 -15.13
C SER A 50 -16.41 -6.82 -14.18
N SER A 51 -16.11 -7.05 -12.90
CA SER A 51 -17.07 -7.55 -11.89
C SER A 51 -18.31 -6.67 -11.85
N GLN A 52 -19.49 -7.29 -11.83
CA GLN A 52 -20.78 -6.64 -11.59
C GLN A 52 -21.23 -6.83 -10.14
N PHE A 53 -22.36 -6.21 -9.77
CA PHE A 53 -22.91 -6.29 -8.42
C PHE A 53 -23.07 -7.74 -7.94
N SER A 54 -23.63 -8.61 -8.78
CA SER A 54 -23.89 -10.02 -8.49
C SER A 54 -22.63 -10.88 -8.42
N ASP A 55 -21.48 -10.41 -8.90
CA ASP A 55 -20.19 -11.10 -8.75
C ASP A 55 -19.59 -10.91 -7.35
N ILE A 56 -20.03 -9.87 -6.65
CA ILE A 56 -19.49 -9.45 -5.34
C ILE A 56 -20.52 -9.69 -4.24
N TYR A 57 -21.78 -9.32 -4.44
CA TYR A 57 -22.84 -9.35 -3.44
C TYR A 57 -24.01 -10.27 -3.82
N GLU A 58 -24.65 -10.88 -2.81
CA GLU A 58 -25.85 -11.71 -2.93
C GLU A 58 -27.06 -10.84 -3.32
N GLU A 59 -27.38 -10.81 -4.61
CA GLU A 59 -28.44 -9.98 -5.19
C GLU A 59 -29.82 -10.19 -4.55
N GLU A 60 -30.26 -11.45 -4.46
CA GLU A 60 -31.58 -11.76 -3.91
C GLU A 60 -31.70 -11.36 -2.43
N HIS A 61 -30.63 -11.57 -1.64
CA HIS A 61 -30.58 -11.14 -0.25
C HIS A 61 -30.69 -9.61 -0.14
N PHE A 62 -29.95 -8.88 -0.98
CA PHE A 62 -29.98 -7.41 -1.01
C PHE A 62 -31.38 -6.88 -1.31
N VAL A 63 -32.04 -7.40 -2.36
CA VAL A 63 -33.40 -7.01 -2.75
C VAL A 63 -34.41 -7.37 -1.65
N ASN A 64 -34.34 -8.59 -1.12
CA ASN A 64 -35.28 -9.07 -0.11
C ASN A 64 -35.16 -8.33 1.22
N TYR A 65 -33.93 -7.98 1.64
CA TYR A 65 -33.70 -7.26 2.89
C TYR A 65 -34.23 -5.81 2.82
N LEU A 66 -34.08 -5.14 1.68
CA LEU A 66 -34.47 -3.73 1.50
C LEU A 66 -35.91 -3.54 0.98
N LYS A 67 -36.66 -4.62 0.71
CA LYS A 67 -38.01 -4.57 0.14
C LYS A 67 -39.02 -3.71 0.91
N ALA A 68 -38.84 -3.61 2.23
CA ALA A 68 -39.70 -2.81 3.10
C ALA A 68 -39.31 -1.32 3.10
N ASP A 69 -38.10 -0.99 2.64
CA ASP A 69 -37.54 0.35 2.64
C ASP A 69 -37.69 1.01 1.25
N ILE A 70 -37.34 0.29 0.17
CA ILE A 70 -37.42 0.76 -1.22
C ILE A 70 -37.78 -0.38 -2.19
N LYS A 71 -38.36 -0.05 -3.35
CA LYS A 71 -38.51 -0.99 -4.47
C LYS A 71 -37.17 -1.09 -5.21
N ILE A 72 -36.74 -2.31 -5.52
CA ILE A 72 -35.51 -2.58 -6.27
C ILE A 72 -35.84 -3.52 -7.42
N VAL A 73 -35.32 -3.25 -8.61
CA VAL A 73 -35.42 -4.16 -9.78
C VAL A 73 -34.05 -4.41 -10.39
N LYS A 74 -33.94 -5.47 -11.19
CA LYS A 74 -32.69 -5.81 -11.88
C LYS A 74 -32.42 -4.90 -13.08
N GLU A 75 -33.45 -4.65 -13.86
CA GLU A 75 -33.37 -3.87 -15.09
C GLU A 75 -34.56 -2.92 -15.19
N LEU A 76 -34.42 -1.90 -16.04
CA LEU A 76 -35.55 -1.05 -16.37
C LEU A 76 -36.67 -1.85 -17.06
N PRO A 77 -37.93 -1.42 -16.91
CA PRO A 77 -39.02 -1.89 -17.78
C PRO A 77 -38.68 -1.70 -19.26
N VAL A 78 -39.10 -2.63 -20.11
CA VAL A 78 -38.78 -2.66 -21.56
C VAL A 78 -39.16 -1.35 -22.25
N GLU A 79 -40.25 -0.72 -21.81
CA GLU A 79 -40.75 0.56 -22.35
C GLU A 79 -39.79 1.73 -22.08
N LEU A 80 -38.87 1.57 -21.13
CA LEU A 80 -37.88 2.56 -20.73
C LEU A 80 -36.45 2.17 -21.18
N GLN A 81 -36.23 0.94 -21.68
CA GLN A 81 -34.91 0.47 -22.14
C GLN A 81 -34.50 1.02 -23.52
N SER A 82 -35.46 1.35 -24.39
CA SER A 82 -35.22 1.82 -25.78
C SER A 82 -34.97 3.33 -25.90
N LEU A 83 -34.76 4.01 -24.77
CA LEU A 83 -34.61 5.46 -24.73
C LEU A 83 -33.16 5.85 -24.99
N ASP A 84 -32.91 6.75 -25.94
CA ASP A 84 -31.65 7.49 -26.02
C ASP A 84 -31.53 8.40 -24.78
N LEU A 85 -30.87 7.88 -23.74
CA LEU A 85 -30.78 8.48 -22.41
C LEU A 85 -29.98 9.79 -22.44
N GLU A 86 -28.99 9.89 -23.31
CA GLU A 86 -28.10 11.05 -23.42
C GLU A 86 -28.80 12.21 -24.14
N ALA A 87 -29.43 11.95 -25.29
CA ALA A 87 -30.13 12.98 -26.07
C ALA A 87 -31.32 13.63 -25.34
N ARG A 88 -31.86 12.99 -24.29
CA ARG A 88 -33.02 13.49 -23.54
C ARG A 88 -32.66 14.21 -22.23
N GLY A 89 -31.37 14.36 -21.90
CA GLY A 89 -30.90 14.97 -20.66
C GLY A 89 -31.30 14.18 -19.41
N ILE A 90 -31.26 12.84 -19.51
CA ILE A 90 -31.59 11.89 -18.42
C ILE A 90 -30.34 11.50 -17.65
N ILE A 91 -29.16 11.64 -18.27
CA ILE A 91 -27.86 11.38 -17.66
C ILE A 91 -27.42 12.59 -16.83
N ILE A 92 -27.04 12.32 -15.59
CA ILE A 92 -26.42 13.27 -14.67
C ILE A 92 -25.03 12.73 -14.34
N THR A 93 -24.01 13.48 -14.72
CA THR A 93 -22.61 13.10 -14.53
C THR A 93 -22.08 13.47 -13.15
N ASP A 94 -20.98 12.84 -12.72
CA ASP A 94 -20.27 13.17 -11.47
C ASP A 94 -19.72 14.61 -11.44
N ALA A 95 -19.54 15.24 -12.60
CA ALA A 95 -19.19 16.64 -12.72
C ALA A 95 -20.32 17.59 -12.34
N GLU A 96 -21.58 17.16 -12.48
CA GLU A 96 -22.77 17.98 -12.20
C GLU A 96 -23.18 17.94 -10.73
N ILE A 97 -22.77 16.90 -9.99
CA ILE A 97 -23.07 16.74 -8.57
C ILE A 97 -21.79 16.93 -7.76
N ARG A 98 -21.74 17.97 -6.94
CA ARG A 98 -20.60 18.16 -6.05
C ARG A 98 -20.48 16.98 -5.09
N LYS A 99 -19.27 16.73 -4.58
CA LYS A 99 -19.08 15.74 -3.51
C LYS A 99 -19.85 16.19 -2.28
N GLU A 100 -20.46 15.23 -1.59
CA GLU A 100 -21.20 15.44 -0.35
C GLU A 100 -22.36 16.47 -0.45
N GLU A 101 -23.14 16.43 -1.53
CA GLU A 101 -24.35 17.25 -1.69
C GLU A 101 -25.45 16.92 -0.67
N LYS A 102 -26.19 17.96 -0.28
CA LYS A 102 -27.23 17.84 0.76
C LYS A 102 -28.47 17.13 0.23
N PRO A 103 -29.29 16.48 1.08
CA PRO A 103 -30.58 15.92 0.68
C PRO A 103 -31.49 16.90 -0.10
N SER A 104 -31.44 18.20 0.26
CA SER A 104 -32.20 19.25 -0.41
C SER A 104 -31.82 19.45 -1.88
N PHE A 105 -30.57 19.17 -2.27
CA PHE A 105 -30.16 19.19 -3.68
C PHE A 105 -30.95 18.16 -4.48
N TYR A 106 -30.99 16.92 -4.00
CA TYR A 106 -31.72 15.84 -4.67
C TYR A 106 -33.21 16.15 -4.80
N VAL A 107 -33.85 16.66 -3.75
CA VAL A 107 -35.27 17.04 -3.80
C VAL A 107 -35.52 18.22 -4.73
N LYS A 108 -34.65 19.23 -4.78
CA LYS A 108 -34.88 20.45 -5.58
C LYS A 108 -34.43 20.34 -7.04
N LYS A 109 -33.43 19.51 -7.32
CA LYS A 109 -32.78 19.42 -8.64
C LYS A 109 -33.05 18.11 -9.34
N ILE A 110 -33.01 16.99 -8.61
CA ILE A 110 -33.15 15.66 -9.21
C ILE A 110 -34.61 15.24 -9.28
N LEU A 111 -35.39 15.42 -8.22
CA LEU A 111 -36.80 15.03 -8.19
C LEU A 111 -37.61 15.63 -9.34
N PRO A 112 -37.49 16.92 -9.71
CA PRO A 112 -38.24 17.46 -10.85
C PRO A 112 -37.89 16.79 -12.18
N ILE A 113 -36.60 16.45 -12.38
CA ILE A 113 -36.15 15.73 -13.58
C ILE A 113 -36.75 14.33 -13.59
N LEU A 114 -36.67 13.62 -12.47
CA LEU A 114 -37.26 12.29 -12.30
C LEU A 114 -38.76 12.31 -12.60
N LEU A 115 -39.49 13.28 -12.04
CA LEU A 115 -40.93 13.45 -12.25
C LEU A 115 -41.29 13.74 -13.72
N LYS A 116 -40.44 14.49 -14.44
CA LYS A 116 -40.66 14.82 -15.85
C LYS A 116 -40.27 13.68 -16.80
N LYS A 117 -39.17 12.98 -16.50
CA LYS A 117 -38.51 12.04 -17.43
C LYS A 117 -38.74 10.57 -17.11
N LYS A 118 -39.37 10.26 -15.97
CA LYS A 118 -39.64 8.90 -15.45
C LYS A 118 -38.41 8.13 -14.98
N VAL A 119 -37.26 8.43 -15.58
CA VAL A 119 -35.95 7.84 -15.28
C VAL A 119 -34.95 8.97 -15.04
N VAL A 120 -34.01 8.74 -14.12
CA VAL A 120 -32.76 9.51 -14.01
C VAL A 120 -31.61 8.52 -13.97
N HIS A 121 -30.57 8.81 -14.77
CA HIS A 121 -29.36 8.01 -14.83
C HIS A 121 -28.18 8.74 -14.22
N PHE A 122 -27.51 8.16 -13.23
CA PHE A 122 -26.29 8.76 -12.67
C PHE A 122 -25.05 8.12 -13.28
N SER A 123 -24.30 8.87 -14.09
CA SER A 123 -23.02 8.41 -14.61
C SER A 123 -21.87 8.90 -13.73
N GLY A 124 -20.98 8.01 -13.31
CA GLY A 124 -19.83 8.34 -12.44
C GLY A 124 -20.12 8.45 -10.94
N PHE A 125 -21.33 8.12 -10.47
CA PHE A 125 -21.77 8.33 -9.09
C PHE A 125 -20.83 7.74 -8.02
N GLY A 126 -20.19 8.58 -7.22
CA GLY A 126 -19.44 8.21 -6.02
C GLY A 126 -20.05 8.76 -4.72
N ASN A 127 -19.22 9.40 -3.89
CA ASN A 127 -19.62 9.98 -2.60
C ASN A 127 -20.30 11.36 -2.76
N HIS A 128 -21.46 11.38 -3.42
CA HIS A 128 -22.21 12.61 -3.70
C HIS A 128 -23.32 12.92 -2.70
N LEU A 129 -23.67 11.99 -1.80
CA LEU A 129 -24.59 12.30 -0.70
C LEU A 129 -23.79 12.75 0.53
N ALA A 130 -24.18 13.87 1.13
CA ALA A 130 -23.54 14.40 2.33
C ALA A 130 -23.44 13.36 3.46
N PHE A 131 -22.50 13.54 4.37
CA PHE A 131 -22.55 12.82 5.65
C PHE A 131 -23.41 13.59 6.65
N ASP A 132 -23.29 14.92 6.71
CA ASP A 132 -24.00 15.76 7.66
C ASP A 132 -24.49 17.09 7.05
N PRO A 133 -25.66 17.60 7.46
CA PRO A 133 -26.72 16.90 8.20
C PRO A 133 -27.57 16.03 7.27
N ILE A 134 -27.94 14.83 7.73
CA ILE A 134 -28.89 13.93 7.05
C ILE A 134 -29.97 13.46 8.03
N PRO A 135 -31.24 13.37 7.60
CA PRO A 135 -32.32 12.82 8.43
C PRO A 135 -31.95 11.45 9.03
N PHE A 136 -32.28 11.26 10.31
CA PHE A 136 -31.91 10.07 11.07
C PHE A 136 -32.30 8.77 10.36
N ASP A 137 -33.52 8.70 9.80
CA ASP A 137 -34.00 7.49 9.12
C ASP A 137 -33.21 7.14 7.86
N LEU A 138 -32.77 8.14 7.10
CA LEU A 138 -31.91 7.93 5.93
C LEU A 138 -30.51 7.46 6.36
N GLN A 139 -29.95 8.03 7.43
CA GLN A 139 -28.67 7.61 7.97
C GLN A 139 -28.74 6.18 8.53
N ARG A 140 -29.86 5.82 9.19
CA ARG A 140 -30.16 4.46 9.68
C ARG A 140 -30.29 3.48 8.51
N LEU A 141 -30.95 3.87 7.42
CA LEU A 141 -31.07 3.06 6.21
C LEU A 141 -29.70 2.82 5.54
N ARG A 142 -28.86 3.85 5.41
CA ARG A 142 -27.47 3.69 4.91
C ARG A 142 -26.69 2.67 5.74
N CYS A 143 -26.80 2.77 7.06
CA CYS A 143 -26.15 1.83 7.98
C CYS A 143 -26.68 0.40 7.82
N ARG A 144 -28.01 0.22 7.76
CA ARG A 144 -28.64 -1.09 7.51
C ARG A 144 -28.23 -1.67 6.16
N CYS A 145 -28.20 -0.87 5.12
CA CYS A 145 -27.73 -1.27 3.80
C CYS A 145 -26.27 -1.77 3.86
N ASN A 146 -25.38 -0.97 4.46
CA ASN A 146 -23.94 -1.27 4.51
C ASN A 146 -23.60 -2.56 5.27
N PHE A 147 -24.25 -2.78 6.42
CA PHE A 147 -23.86 -3.88 7.31
C PHE A 147 -24.72 -5.13 7.18
N HIS A 148 -25.94 -5.03 6.65
CA HIS A 148 -26.89 -6.15 6.61
C HIS A 148 -27.35 -6.52 5.20
N ALA A 149 -27.58 -5.54 4.32
CA ALA A 149 -28.07 -5.82 2.97
C ALA A 149 -26.93 -6.26 2.03
N LEU A 150 -25.75 -5.63 2.15
CA LEU A 150 -24.57 -5.98 1.36
C LEU A 150 -23.86 -7.20 1.94
N ARG A 151 -24.23 -8.38 1.46
CA ARG A 151 -23.62 -9.66 1.82
C ARG A 151 -22.80 -10.20 0.64
N PHE A 152 -21.56 -10.61 0.86
CA PHE A 152 -20.72 -11.13 -0.22
C PHE A 152 -21.27 -12.42 -0.82
N VAL A 153 -21.01 -12.73 -2.09
CA VAL A 153 -21.40 -14.03 -2.67
C VAL A 153 -20.69 -15.23 -2.05
N LYS A 154 -21.29 -16.42 -2.18
CA LYS A 154 -20.82 -17.70 -1.61
C LYS A 154 -19.34 -17.96 -1.87
N LYS A 155 -18.86 -17.80 -3.11
CA LYS A 155 -17.45 -18.04 -3.49
C LYS A 155 -16.46 -17.15 -2.70
N ILE A 156 -16.82 -15.90 -2.44
CA ILE A 156 -16.00 -14.95 -1.67
C ILE A 156 -16.04 -15.31 -0.18
N GLN A 157 -17.23 -15.63 0.36
CA GLN A 157 -17.38 -16.05 1.76
C GLN A 157 -16.55 -17.32 2.06
N GLU A 158 -16.63 -18.33 1.20
CA GLU A 158 -15.93 -19.61 1.34
C GLU A 158 -14.40 -19.42 1.30
N THR A 159 -13.90 -18.72 0.28
CA THR A 159 -12.46 -18.44 0.14
C THR A 159 -11.95 -17.54 1.27
N GLY A 160 -12.73 -16.55 1.69
CA GLY A 160 -12.42 -15.70 2.84
C GLY A 160 -12.34 -16.50 4.15
N ALA A 161 -13.23 -17.46 4.36
CA ALA A 161 -13.18 -18.36 5.51
C ALA A 161 -11.91 -19.24 5.49
N LEU A 162 -11.51 -19.72 4.30
CA LEU A 162 -10.28 -20.47 4.12
C LEU A 162 -9.04 -19.65 4.48
N LEU A 163 -8.96 -18.40 4.02
CA LEU A 163 -7.88 -17.47 4.38
C LEU A 163 -7.79 -17.24 5.89
N ILE A 164 -8.93 -16.96 6.55
CA ILE A 164 -9.00 -16.80 8.01
C ILE A 164 -8.49 -18.05 8.72
N ARG A 165 -8.92 -19.24 8.27
CA ARG A 165 -8.48 -20.53 8.83
C ARG A 165 -6.97 -20.72 8.71
N ARG A 166 -6.38 -20.38 7.55
CA ARG A 166 -4.93 -20.50 7.33
C ARG A 166 -4.13 -19.50 8.17
N MET A 167 -4.64 -18.28 8.35
CA MET A 167 -4.01 -17.30 9.25
C MET A 167 -4.01 -17.75 10.72
N ARG A 168 -5.12 -18.34 11.19
CA ARG A 168 -5.30 -18.73 12.60
C ARG A 168 -4.66 -20.09 12.95
N GLN A 169 -4.37 -20.96 11.97
CA GLN A 169 -3.88 -22.36 12.17
C GLN A 169 -4.84 -23.16 13.12
N PRO A 170 -4.64 -24.47 13.47
CA PRO A 170 -5.74 -25.43 13.69
C PRO A 170 -6.62 -25.22 14.94
N ARG A 171 -6.43 -24.13 15.70
CA ARG A 171 -7.28 -23.75 16.84
C ARG A 171 -8.05 -22.48 16.51
N SER A 172 -9.26 -22.65 15.97
CA SER A 172 -10.20 -21.54 15.76
C SER A 172 -11.03 -21.33 17.02
N HIS A 173 -10.90 -20.15 17.62
CA HIS A 173 -11.90 -19.63 18.56
C HIS A 173 -13.05 -18.96 17.79
N PRO A 174 -14.30 -19.14 18.24
CA PRO A 174 -15.43 -18.40 17.68
C PRO A 174 -15.19 -16.90 17.84
N ASN A 175 -15.08 -16.19 16.73
CA ASN A 175 -15.11 -14.72 16.73
C ASN A 175 -16.48 -14.32 16.17
N PRO A 176 -17.37 -13.68 16.96
CA PRO A 176 -18.69 -13.24 16.49
C PRO A 176 -18.63 -12.38 15.22
N LEU A 177 -17.52 -11.65 14.99
CA LEU A 177 -17.27 -10.93 13.74
C LEU A 177 -17.29 -11.82 12.50
N VAL A 178 -16.80 -13.06 12.61
CA VAL A 178 -16.57 -13.94 11.47
C VAL A 178 -17.88 -14.51 10.93
N HIS A 179 -18.87 -14.76 11.79
CA HIS A 179 -20.19 -15.25 11.35
C HIS A 179 -20.85 -14.28 10.35
N ASN A 180 -20.82 -12.98 10.65
CA ASN A 180 -21.41 -11.98 9.76
C ASN A 180 -20.56 -11.66 8.53
N LEU A 181 -19.29 -12.12 8.47
CA LEU A 181 -18.40 -11.94 7.31
C LEU A 181 -18.54 -13.07 6.30
N VAL A 182 -18.60 -14.31 6.77
CA VAL A 182 -18.52 -15.52 5.92
C VAL A 182 -19.73 -16.44 6.06
N GLY A 183 -20.78 -16.00 6.77
CA GLY A 183 -22.05 -16.73 6.90
C GLY A 183 -21.86 -18.19 7.34
N PRO A 184 -22.40 -19.17 6.59
CA PRO A 184 -22.36 -20.59 6.96
C PRO A 184 -20.94 -21.18 6.96
N PHE A 185 -19.95 -20.50 6.38
CA PHE A 185 -18.56 -20.95 6.36
C PHE A 185 -17.79 -20.55 7.63
N ALA A 186 -18.41 -19.81 8.54
CA ALA A 186 -17.83 -19.57 9.84
C ALA A 186 -17.70 -20.90 10.60
N VAL A 187 -16.48 -21.24 11.02
CA VAL A 187 -16.22 -22.48 11.78
C VAL A 187 -17.14 -22.52 13.00
N SER A 188 -17.99 -23.54 13.07
CA SER A 188 -18.92 -23.72 14.19
C SER A 188 -18.17 -24.04 15.50
N PRO A 189 -18.64 -23.53 16.65
CA PRO A 189 -18.07 -23.88 17.95
C PRO A 189 -18.19 -25.39 18.17
N ASN A 190 -17.07 -26.05 18.46
CA ASN A 190 -17.10 -27.43 18.94
C ASN A 190 -17.51 -27.37 20.42
N ILE A 191 -18.81 -27.53 20.70
CA ILE A 191 -19.46 -27.30 22.01
C ILE A 191 -18.85 -28.16 23.14
N ASN A 192 -18.09 -29.22 22.81
CA ASN A 192 -17.51 -30.16 23.76
C ASN A 192 -16.14 -29.78 24.34
N LYS A 193 -15.62 -28.55 24.15
CA LYS A 193 -14.37 -28.10 24.81
C LYS A 193 -14.60 -26.81 25.59
N LYS A 194 -14.48 -26.90 26.93
CA LYS A 194 -14.48 -25.75 27.86
C LYS A 194 -13.59 -24.62 27.32
N SER A 195 -14.15 -23.42 27.25
CA SER A 195 -13.52 -22.21 26.71
C SER A 195 -12.24 -21.86 27.47
N THR A 196 -11.09 -22.28 26.93
CA THR A 196 -9.78 -21.73 27.30
C THR A 196 -9.52 -20.50 26.45
N LEU A 197 -8.99 -19.43 27.08
CA LEU A 197 -8.61 -18.16 26.47
C LEU A 197 -7.83 -18.37 25.16
N PRO A 198 -7.97 -17.53 24.11
CA PRO A 198 -7.26 -17.70 22.86
C PRO A 198 -5.76 -17.87 23.09
N SER A 199 -5.18 -19.00 22.64
CA SER A 199 -3.72 -19.17 22.68
C SER A 199 -3.10 -18.09 21.81
N LEU A 200 -2.02 -17.45 22.27
CA LEU A 200 -1.33 -16.40 21.53
C LEU A 200 -0.92 -16.84 20.11
N ALA A 201 -0.71 -18.15 19.91
CA ALA A 201 -0.35 -18.78 18.64
C ALA A 201 -1.44 -18.70 17.54
N SER A 202 -2.69 -18.38 17.87
CA SER A 202 -3.80 -18.26 16.91
C SER A 202 -4.13 -16.81 16.53
N ARG A 203 -3.42 -15.82 17.11
CA ARG A 203 -3.66 -14.40 16.83
C ARG A 203 -2.84 -13.91 15.62
N TYR A 204 -3.41 -12.97 14.87
CA TYR A 204 -2.68 -12.30 13.79
C TYR A 204 -3.02 -10.82 13.67
N LEU A 205 -2.06 -10.07 13.13
CA LEU A 205 -2.23 -8.69 12.70
C LEU A 205 -2.57 -8.69 11.21
N ALA A 206 -3.54 -7.90 10.79
CA ALA A 206 -3.70 -7.55 9.39
C ALA A 206 -3.28 -6.09 9.17
N ILE A 207 -2.52 -5.82 8.12
CA ILE A 207 -2.12 -4.48 7.72
C ILE A 207 -2.56 -4.21 6.29
N HIS A 208 -3.24 -3.09 6.07
CA HIS A 208 -3.52 -2.60 4.72
C HIS A 208 -2.43 -1.60 4.31
N LEU A 209 -1.58 -2.01 3.37
CA LEU A 209 -0.53 -1.19 2.78
C LEU A 209 -1.06 -0.53 1.51
N ARG A 210 -1.58 0.70 1.61
CA ARG A 210 -2.03 1.48 0.47
C ARG A 210 -0.86 2.10 -0.28
N TYR A 211 -0.07 1.25 -0.93
CA TYR A 211 1.18 1.61 -1.59
C TYR A 211 1.33 0.88 -2.93
N GLU A 212 0.23 0.77 -3.67
CA GLU A 212 0.27 0.27 -5.04
C GLU A 212 0.67 1.38 -6.04
N ILE A 213 1.09 0.98 -7.25
CA ILE A 213 1.67 1.90 -8.25
C ILE A 213 0.72 3.06 -8.60
N GLU A 214 -0.57 2.80 -8.68
CA GLU A 214 -1.56 3.82 -9.02
C GLU A 214 -1.70 4.84 -7.88
N MET A 215 -1.56 4.42 -6.62
CA MET A 215 -1.54 5.32 -5.47
C MET A 215 -0.22 6.11 -5.42
N ALA A 216 0.92 5.45 -5.64
CA ALA A 216 2.23 6.10 -5.71
C ALA A 216 2.23 7.20 -6.80
N ALA A 217 1.75 6.86 -8.00
CA ALA A 217 1.59 7.78 -9.11
C ALA A 217 0.61 8.92 -8.77
N TYR A 218 -0.62 8.61 -8.33
CA TYR A 218 -1.65 9.62 -8.05
C TYR A 218 -1.25 10.62 -6.96
N SER A 219 -0.50 10.17 -5.95
CA SER A 219 -0.13 10.99 -4.79
C SER A 219 0.81 12.16 -5.11
N LEU A 220 1.47 12.16 -6.28
CA LEU A 220 2.51 13.12 -6.66
C LEU A 220 3.70 13.20 -5.68
N CYS A 221 3.83 12.23 -4.78
CA CYS A 221 4.89 12.17 -3.80
C CYS A 221 6.17 11.58 -4.41
N TYR A 222 7.28 11.80 -3.70
CA TYR A 222 8.58 11.19 -3.96
C TYR A 222 8.92 10.25 -2.80
N PHE A 223 9.35 9.04 -3.14
CA PHE A 223 9.61 7.94 -2.20
C PHE A 223 11.07 7.50 -2.17
N GLY A 224 11.96 8.28 -2.80
CA GLY A 224 13.41 8.06 -2.70
C GLY A 224 14.00 7.16 -3.78
N GLY A 225 13.23 6.75 -4.79
CA GLY A 225 13.70 5.90 -5.89
C GLY A 225 14.47 6.63 -7.01
N GLY A 226 14.89 7.88 -6.80
CA GLY A 226 15.70 8.63 -7.75
C GLY A 226 14.98 8.95 -9.07
N LYS A 227 15.77 9.13 -10.14
CA LYS A 227 15.28 9.50 -11.46
C LYS A 227 14.36 8.42 -12.07
N GLU A 228 14.66 7.14 -11.81
CA GLU A 228 13.89 6.01 -12.32
C GLU A 228 12.44 6.03 -11.80
N GLU A 229 12.25 6.23 -10.48
CA GLU A 229 10.90 6.36 -9.89
C GLU A 229 10.14 7.53 -10.50
N VAL A 230 10.81 8.68 -10.68
CA VAL A 230 10.18 9.88 -11.24
C VAL A 230 9.67 9.63 -12.66
N GLU A 231 10.49 9.01 -13.51
CA GLU A 231 10.14 8.70 -14.90
C GLU A 231 9.06 7.63 -15.00
N GLU A 232 9.16 6.55 -14.23
CA GLU A 232 8.17 5.46 -14.20
C GLU A 232 6.79 5.97 -13.76
N LEU A 233 6.72 6.68 -12.63
CA LEU A 233 5.45 7.19 -12.13
C LEU A 233 4.86 8.27 -13.05
N GLU A 234 5.70 9.04 -13.76
CA GLU A 234 5.23 10.00 -14.75
C GLU A 234 4.62 9.31 -15.97
N ALA A 235 5.29 8.29 -16.52
CA ALA A 235 4.76 7.48 -17.61
C ALA A 235 3.42 6.84 -17.23
N TYR A 236 3.31 6.31 -16.02
CA TYR A 236 2.06 5.75 -15.51
C TYR A 236 0.93 6.80 -15.45
N ARG A 237 1.21 8.03 -14.98
CA ARG A 237 0.22 9.13 -14.94
C ARG A 237 -0.25 9.55 -16.31
N GLN A 238 0.62 9.57 -17.31
CA GLN A 238 0.24 9.96 -18.67
C GLN A 238 -0.82 9.01 -19.25
N ILE A 239 -0.69 7.72 -18.98
CA ILE A 239 -1.60 6.68 -19.46
C ILE A 239 -2.88 6.62 -18.61
N HIS A 240 -2.74 6.55 -17.29
CA HIS A 240 -3.85 6.22 -16.39
C HIS A 240 -4.53 7.42 -15.73
N PHE A 241 -3.86 8.58 -15.67
CA PHE A 241 -4.38 9.80 -15.04
C PHE A 241 -4.28 11.05 -15.95
N PRO A 242 -4.82 11.01 -17.19
CA PRO A 242 -4.67 12.09 -18.16
C PRO A 242 -5.23 13.44 -17.66
N VAL A 243 -6.30 13.43 -16.86
CA VAL A 243 -6.87 14.64 -16.25
C VAL A 243 -5.91 15.27 -15.24
N LEU A 244 -5.22 14.45 -14.42
CA LEU A 244 -4.22 14.95 -13.47
C LEU A 244 -3.02 15.51 -14.23
N THR A 245 -2.59 14.84 -15.28
CA THR A 245 -1.50 15.29 -16.17
C THR A 245 -1.84 16.62 -16.84
N ALA A 246 -3.08 16.80 -17.30
CA ALA A 246 -3.55 18.07 -17.86
C ALA A 246 -3.61 19.18 -16.80
N LEU A 247 -4.15 18.89 -15.61
CA LEU A 247 -4.24 19.85 -14.50
C LEU A 247 -2.85 20.36 -14.07
N ARG A 248 -1.84 19.49 -14.08
CA ARG A 248 -0.45 19.86 -13.75
C ARG A 248 0.17 20.85 -14.73
N LYS A 249 -0.33 20.91 -15.97
CA LYS A 249 0.13 21.89 -16.97
C LYS A 249 -0.46 23.28 -16.75
N THR A 250 -1.67 23.35 -16.18
CA THR A 250 -2.42 24.60 -16.01
C THR A 250 -2.39 25.14 -14.58
N THR A 251 -2.10 24.28 -13.61
CA THR A 251 -2.18 24.59 -12.18
C THR A 251 -0.88 24.22 -11.48
N LYS A 252 -0.37 25.13 -10.64
CA LYS A 252 0.80 24.86 -9.79
C LYS A 252 0.43 23.86 -8.70
N MET A 253 0.98 22.65 -8.79
CA MET A 253 0.79 21.62 -7.76
C MET A 253 1.74 21.82 -6.57
N PRO A 254 1.35 21.38 -5.35
CA PRO A 254 2.25 21.34 -4.20
C PRO A 254 3.49 20.47 -4.49
N SER A 255 4.63 20.83 -3.91
CA SER A 255 5.85 20.01 -4.05
C SER A 255 5.73 18.70 -3.25
N PRO A 256 6.48 17.65 -3.60
CA PRO A 256 6.48 16.39 -2.86
C PRO A 256 6.75 16.56 -1.35
N ASN A 257 7.65 17.49 -0.98
CA ASN A 257 7.95 17.78 0.41
C ASN A 257 6.76 18.39 1.16
N VAL A 258 6.01 19.28 0.51
CA VAL A 258 4.79 19.86 1.09
C VAL A 258 3.75 18.76 1.30
N LEU A 259 3.47 17.96 0.26
CA LEU A 259 2.54 16.83 0.32
C LEU A 259 2.89 15.86 1.46
N ARG A 260 4.19 15.54 1.62
CA ARG A 260 4.68 14.69 2.72
C ARG A 260 4.41 15.34 4.08
N SER A 261 4.82 16.60 4.25
CA SER A 261 4.70 17.33 5.52
C SER A 261 3.26 17.57 5.97
N GLU A 262 2.33 17.59 5.03
CA GLU A 262 0.89 17.69 5.30
C GLU A 262 0.23 16.32 5.53
N GLY A 263 0.98 15.22 5.37
CA GLY A 263 0.48 13.86 5.51
C GLY A 263 -0.38 13.41 4.32
N GLN A 264 -0.23 14.02 3.15
CA GLN A 264 -0.95 13.64 1.94
C GLN A 264 -0.31 12.43 1.23
N CYS A 265 0.98 12.17 1.46
CA CYS A 265 1.65 10.99 0.92
C CYS A 265 1.20 9.69 1.60
N PRO A 266 1.14 8.57 0.86
CA PRO A 266 1.05 7.25 1.47
C PRO A 266 2.37 6.92 2.19
N PHE A 267 2.30 6.09 3.23
CA PHE A 267 3.52 5.55 3.81
C PHE A 267 4.15 4.51 2.92
N THR A 268 5.48 4.51 2.87
CA THR A 268 6.19 3.38 2.30
C THR A 268 6.00 2.14 3.19
N PRO A 269 6.11 0.93 2.63
CA PRO A 269 6.04 -0.29 3.43
C PRO A 269 7.10 -0.34 4.54
N GLU A 270 8.27 0.25 4.33
CA GLU A 270 9.34 0.38 5.33
C GLU A 270 8.89 1.26 6.51
N GLU A 271 8.29 2.42 6.25
CA GLU A 271 7.72 3.31 7.28
C GLU A 271 6.59 2.61 8.05
N ALA A 272 5.75 1.85 7.35
CA ALA A 272 4.68 1.07 7.95
C ALA A 272 5.22 -0.02 8.90
N ILE A 273 6.32 -0.68 8.52
CA ILE A 273 6.98 -1.67 9.36
C ILE A 273 7.66 -1.02 10.57
N LEU A 274 8.35 0.12 10.40
CA LEU A 274 8.92 0.86 11.53
C LEU A 274 7.86 1.25 12.56
N LEU A 275 6.67 1.68 12.09
CA LEU A 275 5.53 1.93 12.95
C LEU A 275 5.12 0.68 13.74
N LEU A 276 5.08 -0.51 13.12
CA LEU A 276 4.74 -1.75 13.83
C LEU A 276 5.79 -2.12 14.87
N VAL A 277 7.08 -1.99 14.55
CA VAL A 277 8.17 -2.30 15.50
C VAL A 277 8.12 -1.34 16.70
N ALA A 278 7.91 -0.04 16.47
CA ALA A 278 7.74 0.95 17.55
C ALA A 278 6.45 0.77 18.37
N LEU A 279 5.47 0.04 17.84
CA LEU A 279 4.28 -0.37 18.61
C LEU A 279 4.48 -1.67 19.39
N GLY A 280 5.68 -2.26 19.33
CA GLY A 280 6.05 -3.45 20.09
C GLY A 280 5.72 -4.78 19.40
N PHE A 281 5.26 -4.77 18.14
CA PHE A 281 5.06 -6.02 17.39
C PHE A 281 6.40 -6.74 17.19
N LYS A 282 6.42 -8.02 17.54
CA LYS A 282 7.65 -8.84 17.52
C LYS A 282 7.84 -9.51 16.18
N ARG A 283 9.08 -9.88 15.83
CA ARG A 283 9.45 -10.64 14.63
C ARG A 283 8.54 -11.85 14.32
N LYS A 284 8.11 -12.57 15.37
CA LYS A 284 7.23 -13.75 15.27
C LYS A 284 5.75 -13.44 15.04
N THR A 285 5.36 -12.17 14.98
CA THR A 285 3.98 -11.76 14.71
C THR A 285 3.56 -12.29 13.33
N ARG A 286 2.42 -12.98 13.27
CA ARG A 286 1.79 -13.34 11.99
C ARG A 286 1.12 -12.10 11.42
N ILE A 287 1.54 -11.72 10.22
CA ILE A 287 1.06 -10.49 9.57
C ILE A 287 0.43 -10.86 8.24
N TYR A 288 -0.86 -10.56 8.09
CA TYR A 288 -1.52 -10.55 6.78
C TYR A 288 -1.35 -9.17 6.15
N VAL A 289 -0.83 -9.11 4.93
CA VAL A 289 -0.75 -7.87 4.15
C VAL A 289 -1.89 -7.83 3.14
N ALA A 290 -2.80 -6.88 3.34
CA ALA A 290 -3.85 -6.54 2.40
C ALA A 290 -3.37 -5.47 1.41
N GLY A 291 -3.82 -5.60 0.18
CA GLY A 291 -3.39 -4.79 -0.95
C GLY A 291 -3.21 -5.65 -2.20
N ALA A 292 -3.07 -5.00 -3.35
CA ALA A 292 -2.70 -5.70 -4.58
C ALA A 292 -1.18 -5.70 -4.74
N HIS A 293 -0.70 -5.34 -5.92
CA HIS A 293 0.72 -5.22 -6.21
C HIS A 293 1.31 -3.98 -5.55
N ILE A 294 2.04 -4.19 -4.46
CA ILE A 294 2.82 -3.14 -3.80
C ILE A 294 3.87 -2.62 -4.79
N TYR A 295 4.00 -1.31 -4.91
CA TYR A 295 5.01 -0.66 -5.75
C TYR A 295 6.41 -1.09 -5.32
N GLY A 296 7.29 -1.40 -6.27
CA GLY A 296 8.58 -2.08 -6.03
C GLY A 296 8.49 -3.60 -5.87
N GLY A 297 7.28 -4.17 -5.79
CA GLY A 297 7.03 -5.60 -5.94
C GLY A 297 7.83 -6.51 -4.99
N ARG A 298 8.43 -7.57 -5.56
CA ARG A 298 9.08 -8.64 -4.80
C ARG A 298 10.29 -8.17 -4.00
N SER A 299 11.09 -7.22 -4.52
CA SER A 299 12.29 -6.73 -3.83
C SER A 299 11.91 -6.04 -2.51
N ARG A 300 10.90 -5.17 -2.56
CA ARG A 300 10.38 -4.50 -1.37
C ARG A 300 9.73 -5.48 -0.39
N MET A 301 8.94 -6.45 -0.87
CA MET A 301 8.37 -7.49 -0.02
C MET A 301 9.42 -8.40 0.64
N ALA A 302 10.53 -8.68 -0.03
CA ALA A 302 11.63 -9.46 0.55
C ALA A 302 12.25 -8.75 1.76
N ILE A 303 12.42 -7.42 1.70
CA ILE A 303 12.90 -6.62 2.83
C ILE A 303 11.94 -6.74 4.02
N LEU A 304 10.62 -6.63 3.79
CA LEU A 304 9.65 -6.75 4.89
C LEU A 304 9.62 -8.17 5.48
N LYS A 305 9.65 -9.21 4.63
CA LYS A 305 9.72 -10.61 5.07
C LYS A 305 11.01 -10.90 5.85
N SER A 306 12.10 -10.20 5.54
CA SER A 306 13.35 -10.30 6.31
C SER A 306 13.18 -9.81 7.75
N LEU A 307 12.28 -8.87 8.02
CA LEU A 307 11.98 -8.31 9.35
C LEU A 307 10.83 -9.05 10.05
N TYR A 308 9.80 -9.46 9.31
CA TYR A 308 8.68 -10.27 9.78
C TYR A 308 8.55 -11.55 8.92
N PRO A 309 9.22 -12.65 9.30
CA PRO A 309 9.25 -13.88 8.51
C PRO A 309 7.89 -14.56 8.29
N TYR A 310 6.91 -14.28 9.15
CA TYR A 310 5.53 -14.80 9.02
C TYR A 310 4.57 -13.79 8.38
N LEU A 311 5.12 -12.83 7.62
CA LEU A 311 4.35 -11.93 6.78
C LEU A 311 3.90 -12.68 5.52
N VAL A 312 2.60 -12.69 5.27
CA VAL A 312 1.96 -13.40 4.17
C VAL A 312 0.93 -12.52 3.47
N THR A 313 0.72 -12.76 2.18
CA THR A 313 -0.39 -12.22 1.39
C THR A 313 -1.42 -13.30 1.06
N LYS A 314 -2.52 -12.93 0.40
CA LYS A 314 -3.46 -13.90 -0.18
C LYS A 314 -2.77 -14.89 -1.14
N ASP A 315 -1.81 -14.43 -1.93
CA ASP A 315 -1.05 -15.26 -2.88
C ASP A 315 -0.14 -16.29 -2.20
N ASP A 316 0.38 -15.96 -1.01
CA ASP A 316 1.14 -16.91 -0.19
C ASP A 316 0.23 -17.97 0.46
N LEU A 317 -1.03 -17.61 0.73
CA LEU A 317 -1.97 -18.43 1.49
C LEU A 317 -2.85 -19.31 0.62
N LEU A 318 -3.18 -18.92 -0.62
CA LEU A 318 -4.05 -19.66 -1.53
C LEU A 318 -3.23 -20.39 -2.60
N SER A 319 -3.66 -21.61 -2.95
CA SER A 319 -3.09 -22.30 -4.10
C SER A 319 -3.45 -21.56 -5.40
N PRO A 320 -2.71 -21.80 -6.51
CA PRO A 320 -3.06 -21.21 -7.80
C PRO A 320 -4.51 -21.49 -8.22
N SER A 321 -5.03 -22.70 -7.95
CA SER A 321 -6.41 -23.09 -8.30
C SER A 321 -7.46 -22.44 -7.40
N GLU A 322 -7.15 -22.19 -6.12
CA GLU A 322 -8.06 -21.49 -5.21
C GLU A 322 -8.14 -20.00 -5.51
N LEU A 323 -7.07 -19.41 -6.05
CA LEU A 323 -7.02 -17.99 -6.41
C LEU A 323 -7.50 -17.71 -7.84
N GLU A 324 -7.44 -18.70 -8.73
CA GLU A 324 -7.81 -18.59 -10.16
C GLU A 324 -9.15 -17.86 -10.40
N PRO A 325 -10.24 -18.16 -9.66
CA PRO A 325 -11.53 -17.50 -9.87
C PRO A 325 -11.53 -15.99 -9.62
N PHE A 326 -10.47 -15.45 -9.01
CA PHE A 326 -10.36 -14.05 -8.59
C PHE A 326 -9.25 -13.28 -9.32
N ARG A 327 -8.36 -13.92 -10.08
CA ARG A 327 -7.10 -13.31 -10.58
C ARG A 327 -7.28 -12.04 -11.41
N ASN A 328 -8.40 -11.90 -12.13
CA ASN A 328 -8.70 -10.73 -12.96
C ASN A 328 -9.81 -9.83 -12.38
N PHE A 329 -10.21 -10.09 -11.14
CA PHE A 329 -11.32 -9.40 -10.49
C PHE A 329 -10.84 -8.69 -9.23
N SER A 330 -10.24 -7.52 -9.41
CA SER A 330 -9.61 -6.74 -8.34
C SER A 330 -10.54 -6.45 -7.15
N SER A 331 -11.83 -6.27 -7.40
CA SER A 331 -12.87 -5.97 -6.42
C SER A 331 -13.23 -7.21 -5.60
N GLN A 332 -13.24 -8.39 -6.24
CA GLN A 332 -13.42 -9.66 -5.52
C GLN A 332 -12.18 -9.99 -4.68
N GLN A 333 -10.97 -9.74 -5.19
CA GLN A 333 -9.74 -9.87 -4.39
C GLN A 333 -9.73 -8.91 -3.19
N ALA A 334 -10.19 -7.67 -3.37
CA ALA A 334 -10.31 -6.72 -2.27
C ALA A 334 -11.40 -7.11 -1.25
N ALA A 335 -12.45 -7.81 -1.68
CA ALA A 335 -13.42 -8.41 -0.77
C ALA A 335 -12.79 -9.52 0.10
N LEU A 336 -11.89 -10.34 -0.46
CA LEU A 336 -11.10 -11.30 0.32
C LEU A 336 -10.19 -10.59 1.34
N ASP A 337 -9.48 -9.54 0.90
CA ASP A 337 -8.65 -8.71 1.79
C ASP A 337 -9.49 -8.08 2.91
N PHE A 338 -10.68 -7.57 2.59
CA PHE A 338 -11.63 -7.03 3.58
C PHE A 338 -11.99 -8.06 4.65
N ILE A 339 -12.34 -9.29 4.25
CA ILE A 339 -12.72 -10.37 5.18
C ILE A 339 -11.57 -10.68 6.15
N VAL A 340 -10.35 -10.87 5.63
CA VAL A 340 -9.19 -11.22 6.46
C VAL A 340 -8.81 -10.07 7.40
N CYS A 341 -8.88 -8.83 6.92
CA CYS A 341 -8.61 -7.64 7.73
C CYS A 341 -9.66 -7.42 8.83
N ALA A 342 -10.94 -7.57 8.51
CA ALA A 342 -12.03 -7.40 9.46
C ALA A 342 -11.98 -8.46 10.58
N ALA A 343 -11.61 -9.70 10.24
CA ALA A 343 -11.50 -10.83 11.18
C ALA A 343 -10.23 -10.83 12.05
N ALA A 344 -9.24 -9.98 11.77
CA ALA A 344 -7.97 -9.95 12.47
C ALA A 344 -8.10 -9.56 13.95
N ASP A 345 -7.18 -9.98 14.81
CA ASP A 345 -7.17 -9.56 16.21
C ASP A 345 -6.84 -8.07 16.29
N THR A 346 -5.83 -7.64 15.54
CA THR A 346 -5.50 -6.22 15.34
C THR A 346 -5.49 -5.89 13.86
N PHE A 347 -5.98 -4.70 13.51
CA PHE A 347 -5.91 -4.16 12.16
C PHE A 347 -5.08 -2.88 12.15
N ALA A 348 -4.15 -2.75 11.21
CA ALA A 348 -3.38 -1.53 10.96
C ALA A 348 -3.63 -1.03 9.53
N MET A 349 -3.59 0.28 9.33
CA MET A 349 -3.71 0.91 8.02
C MET A 349 -2.57 1.88 7.81
N THR A 350 -2.06 2.01 6.58
CA THR A 350 -1.10 3.07 6.24
C THR A 350 -1.78 4.33 5.74
N ASP A 351 -2.94 4.19 5.11
CA ASP A 351 -3.74 5.30 4.66
C ASP A 351 -5.18 5.20 5.19
N SER A 352 -5.53 6.16 6.04
CA SER A 352 -6.88 6.26 6.60
C SER A 352 -7.89 6.88 5.63
N GLY A 353 -7.43 7.48 4.53
CA GLY A 353 -8.30 7.93 3.44
C GLY A 353 -8.78 6.79 2.55
N SER A 354 -8.15 5.61 2.63
CA SER A 354 -8.56 4.48 1.80
C SER A 354 -9.93 3.92 2.20
N GLN A 355 -10.75 3.64 1.19
CA GLN A 355 -12.06 3.01 1.33
C GLN A 355 -11.99 1.64 2.03
N LEU A 356 -11.01 0.79 1.69
CA LEU A 356 -10.84 -0.51 2.36
C LEU A 356 -10.58 -0.32 3.86
N SER A 357 -9.64 0.57 4.22
CA SER A 357 -9.34 0.91 5.61
C SER A 357 -10.57 1.40 6.37
N SER A 358 -11.36 2.26 5.73
CA SER A 358 -12.58 2.84 6.30
C SER A 358 -13.67 1.79 6.51
N LEU A 359 -13.89 0.90 5.54
CA LEU A 359 -14.87 -0.18 5.64
C LEU A 359 -14.47 -1.20 6.69
N VAL A 360 -13.21 -1.64 6.72
CA VAL A 360 -12.72 -2.56 7.75
C VAL A 360 -12.86 -1.94 9.14
N ALA A 361 -12.47 -0.67 9.31
CA ALA A 361 -12.62 0.03 10.58
C ALA A 361 -14.10 0.15 10.98
N GLY A 362 -15.00 0.51 10.06
CA GLY A 362 -16.43 0.58 10.29
C GLY A 362 -17.04 -0.75 10.69
N TYR A 363 -16.67 -1.84 10.01
CA TYR A 363 -17.12 -3.19 10.32
C TYR A 363 -16.70 -3.64 11.71
N ARG A 364 -15.41 -3.45 12.04
CA ARG A 364 -14.84 -3.80 13.35
C ARG A 364 -15.48 -3.00 14.48
N VAL A 365 -15.86 -1.76 14.24
CA VAL A 365 -16.60 -0.96 15.22
C VAL A 365 -18.03 -1.48 15.37
N TYR A 366 -18.75 -1.67 14.26
CA TYR A 366 -20.17 -2.05 14.26
C TYR A 366 -20.41 -3.43 14.88
N TYR A 367 -19.71 -4.46 14.42
CA TYR A 367 -19.89 -5.83 14.89
C TYR A 367 -19.00 -6.18 16.08
N GLY A 368 -17.89 -5.45 16.27
CA GLY A 368 -16.89 -5.77 17.30
C GLY A 368 -17.08 -5.04 18.62
N GLY A 369 -18.07 -4.15 18.71
CA GLY A 369 -18.41 -3.42 19.94
C GLY A 369 -17.22 -2.67 20.56
N GLY A 370 -16.30 -2.17 19.73
CA GLY A 370 -15.09 -1.47 20.17
C GLY A 370 -13.95 -2.36 20.71
N ARG A 371 -14.13 -3.69 20.78
CA ARG A 371 -13.15 -4.63 21.38
C ARG A 371 -12.05 -5.09 20.42
N HIS A 372 -12.07 -4.60 19.18
CA HIS A 372 -11.16 -4.99 18.11
C HIS A 372 -10.23 -3.83 17.73
N PRO A 373 -8.98 -3.81 18.21
CA PRO A 373 -8.07 -2.69 18.00
C PRO A 373 -7.83 -2.38 16.52
N THR A 374 -7.93 -1.10 16.18
CA THR A 374 -7.59 -0.56 14.85
C THR A 374 -6.55 0.54 15.01
N ILE A 375 -5.36 0.33 14.46
CA ILE A 375 -4.22 1.26 14.48
C ILE A 375 -4.38 2.22 13.30
N ARG A 376 -4.61 3.50 13.61
CA ARG A 376 -4.74 4.58 12.63
C ARG A 376 -3.59 5.58 12.80
N PRO A 377 -2.63 5.64 11.86
CA PRO A 377 -1.52 6.56 11.95
C PRO A 377 -1.97 8.01 11.70
N ASN A 378 -1.34 8.94 12.42
CA ASN A 378 -1.39 10.36 12.07
C ASN A 378 -0.27 10.65 11.06
N LYS A 379 -0.58 10.57 9.76
CA LYS A 379 0.40 10.72 8.67
C LYS A 379 1.20 12.02 8.75
N ARG A 380 0.54 13.14 9.06
CA ARG A 380 1.17 14.45 9.19
C ARG A 380 2.24 14.47 10.28
N ARG A 381 1.93 13.92 11.46
CA ARG A 381 2.88 13.87 12.58
C ARG A 381 4.00 12.88 12.37
N LEU A 382 3.68 11.70 11.83
CA LEU A 382 4.68 10.68 11.51
C LEU A 382 5.62 11.17 10.41
N ALA A 383 5.13 11.88 9.40
CA ALA A 383 5.97 12.57 8.42
C ALA A 383 6.93 13.56 9.10
N GLY A 384 6.45 14.34 10.09
CA GLY A 384 7.33 15.20 10.90
C GLY A 384 8.33 14.46 11.79
N ILE A 385 8.07 13.19 12.13
CA ILE A 385 9.03 12.33 12.84
C ILE A 385 10.08 11.80 11.85
N PHE A 386 9.67 11.38 10.65
CA PHE A 386 10.54 10.84 9.61
C PHE A 386 11.38 11.89 8.86
N ALA A 387 10.88 13.14 8.74
CA ALA A 387 11.50 14.20 7.94
C ALA A 387 12.46 15.11 8.70
N ARG A 388 12.64 14.92 10.02
CA ARG A 388 13.66 15.69 10.74
C ARG A 388 15.03 15.19 10.27
N ASN A 389 15.84 16.08 9.67
CA ASN A 389 17.24 15.87 9.27
C ASN A 389 18.19 15.60 10.46
N SER A 390 17.67 15.09 11.57
CA SER A 390 18.42 14.72 12.74
C SER A 390 18.18 13.26 13.08
N THR A 391 19.25 12.61 13.50
CA THR A 391 19.24 11.26 14.03
C THR A 391 18.33 11.22 15.26
N ILE A 392 17.43 10.22 15.34
CA ILE A 392 16.53 10.02 16.48
C ILE A 392 16.89 8.71 17.17
N GLU A 393 17.09 8.75 18.48
CA GLU A 393 17.30 7.54 19.28
C GLU A 393 16.04 6.66 19.23
N TRP A 394 16.21 5.33 19.16
CA TRP A 394 15.08 4.39 19.07
C TRP A 394 14.03 4.61 20.18
N LYS A 395 14.45 4.76 21.44
CA LYS A 395 13.52 5.02 22.56
C LYS A 395 12.72 6.30 22.36
N GLN A 396 13.35 7.33 21.81
CA GLN A 396 12.68 8.60 21.52
C GLN A 396 11.71 8.46 20.34
N PHE A 397 12.10 7.71 19.31
CA PHE A 397 11.22 7.37 18.18
C PHE A 397 10.00 6.59 18.65
N GLU A 398 10.20 5.51 19.41
CA GLU A 398 9.16 4.69 20.01
C GLU A 398 8.18 5.53 20.83
N ALA A 399 8.68 6.37 21.75
CA ALA A 399 7.86 7.25 22.56
C ALA A 399 7.01 8.21 21.71
N ARG A 400 7.59 8.82 20.66
CA ARG A 400 6.87 9.74 19.77
C ARG A 400 5.82 9.03 18.92
N VAL A 401 6.10 7.81 18.46
CA VAL A 401 5.15 6.98 17.72
C VAL A 401 3.97 6.58 18.61
N LEU A 402 4.26 6.08 19.82
CA LEU A 402 3.24 5.71 20.80
C LEU A 402 2.35 6.90 21.14
N GLU A 403 2.91 8.09 21.34
CA GLU A 403 2.16 9.30 21.61
C GLU A 403 1.31 9.74 20.40
N ALA A 404 1.86 9.67 19.19
CA ALA A 404 1.10 9.98 17.96
C ALA A 404 -0.11 9.06 17.78
N ILE A 405 0.02 7.77 18.13
CA ILE A 405 -1.06 6.78 18.08
C ILE A 405 -2.04 6.92 19.24
N LYS A 406 -1.60 7.27 20.46
CA LYS A 406 -2.50 7.56 21.58
C LYS A 406 -3.42 8.73 21.27
N GLN A 407 -2.88 9.81 20.70
CA GLN A 407 -3.68 10.99 20.38
C GLN A 407 -4.67 10.74 19.22
N SER A 408 -4.37 9.83 18.28
CA SER A 408 -5.34 9.41 17.27
C SER A 408 -6.46 8.49 17.81
N LYS A 409 -6.33 8.02 19.05
CA LYS A 409 -7.34 7.22 19.76
C LYS A 409 -8.27 8.04 20.67
N VAL A 410 -8.06 9.35 20.82
CA VAL A 410 -8.92 10.21 21.65
C VAL A 410 -10.34 10.20 21.10
N VAL A 411 -11.29 9.74 21.92
CA VAL A 411 -12.70 9.65 21.56
C VAL A 411 -13.40 10.95 21.96
N GLN A 412 -14.20 11.49 21.03
CA GLN A 412 -15.14 12.57 21.32
C GLN A 412 -16.56 12.03 21.21
N GLU A 413 -17.45 12.52 22.06
CA GLU A 413 -18.86 12.18 21.98
C GLU A 413 -19.42 12.65 20.64
N ARG A 414 -20.16 11.76 19.96
CA ARG A 414 -20.76 12.10 18.66
C ARG A 414 -21.86 13.13 18.90
N PRO A 415 -21.77 14.35 18.30
CA PRO A 415 -22.84 15.31 18.43
C PRO A 415 -24.16 14.79 17.85
N ILE A 416 -25.29 15.21 18.42
CA ILE A 416 -26.64 14.84 17.96
C ILE A 416 -26.78 15.19 16.47
N ALA A 417 -27.41 14.28 15.70
CA ALA A 417 -27.59 14.37 14.25
C ALA A 417 -26.31 14.35 13.38
N ARG A 418 -25.16 13.94 13.94
CA ARG A 418 -23.95 13.64 13.17
C ARG A 418 -23.88 12.17 12.73
N SER A 419 -23.31 11.96 11.55
CA SER A 419 -23.23 10.69 10.86
C SER A 419 -22.26 9.75 11.53
N VAL A 420 -22.64 8.47 11.57
CA VAL A 420 -21.78 7.38 12.03
C VAL A 420 -20.56 7.19 11.12
N TYR A 421 -20.58 7.66 9.87
CA TYR A 421 -19.43 7.55 8.98
C TYR A 421 -18.28 8.51 9.36
N ARG A 422 -18.60 9.73 9.82
CA ARG A 422 -17.59 10.70 10.30
C ARG A 422 -17.26 10.53 11.76
N HIS A 423 -18.23 10.11 12.57
CA HIS A 423 -18.09 9.94 14.02
C HIS A 423 -18.51 8.51 14.41
N PRO A 424 -17.73 7.47 14.03
CA PRO A 424 -18.12 6.08 14.22
C PRO A 424 -18.11 5.61 15.69
N ARG A 425 -17.57 6.38 16.63
CA ARG A 425 -17.31 5.92 18.00
C ARG A 425 -18.25 6.57 19.02
N GLU A 426 -18.93 5.72 19.78
CA GLU A 426 -19.62 6.05 21.03
C GLU A 426 -18.78 5.53 22.20
N LYS A 427 -18.91 6.15 23.38
CA LYS A 427 -17.99 6.01 24.53
C LYS A 427 -18.05 4.60 25.15
N ALA A 428 -17.02 3.77 25.01
CA ALA A 428 -16.79 2.59 25.87
C ALA A 428 -15.36 2.00 25.83
N VAL A 429 -14.76 1.89 27.03
CA VAL A 429 -13.63 1.07 27.52
C VAL A 429 -12.22 1.32 26.92
N LEU A 430 -11.58 2.37 27.45
CA LEU A 430 -10.13 2.57 27.48
C LEU A 430 -9.51 1.63 28.53
N GLU A 431 -9.19 0.37 28.21
CA GLU A 431 -8.33 -0.43 29.12
C GLU A 431 -7.62 -1.64 28.51
N SER A 432 -8.03 -2.14 27.34
CA SER A 432 -7.47 -3.40 26.80
C SER A 432 -6.18 -3.28 25.98
N GLY A 433 -5.66 -2.06 25.75
CA GLY A 433 -4.50 -1.83 24.89
C GLY A 433 -3.14 -2.12 25.51
N SER A 434 -3.05 -2.14 26.85
CA SER A 434 -1.78 -2.32 27.58
C SER A 434 -1.48 -3.80 27.86
N ALA A 435 -2.50 -4.60 28.17
CA ALA A 435 -2.32 -5.99 28.63
C ALA A 435 -1.87 -6.98 27.53
N ALA A 436 -2.02 -6.64 26.25
CA ALA A 436 -1.59 -7.51 25.15
C ALA A 436 -0.04 -7.59 25.01
N MET A 437 0.70 -6.68 25.65
CA MET A 437 2.16 -6.55 25.51
C MET A 437 2.94 -7.56 26.37
N GLU A 438 2.36 -8.08 27.47
CA GLU A 438 3.10 -8.85 28.48
C GLU A 438 3.13 -10.37 28.24
N ALA A 439 2.28 -10.94 27.37
CA ALA A 439 2.09 -12.40 27.29
C ALA A 439 3.01 -13.16 26.32
N VAL A 440 4.13 -12.58 25.84
CA VAL A 440 4.90 -13.08 24.67
C VAL A 440 6.18 -13.86 25.02
N VAL A 441 6.44 -14.12 26.30
CA VAL A 441 7.64 -14.87 26.74
C VAL A 441 7.33 -16.37 26.80
N GLY A 442 8.07 -17.15 26.01
CA GLY A 442 8.02 -18.62 25.99
C GLY A 442 7.87 -19.17 24.57
N ASP A 443 9.00 -19.43 23.91
CA ASP A 443 9.35 -20.78 23.42
C ASP A 443 10.72 -20.75 22.71
N GLU A 444 11.53 -21.79 22.92
CA GLU A 444 13.01 -21.75 22.92
C GLU A 444 13.74 -22.18 21.64
N LEU A 445 13.05 -22.47 20.53
CA LEU A 445 13.71 -23.08 19.35
C LEU A 445 13.56 -22.27 18.05
N GLY A 446 13.98 -21.00 18.08
CA GLY A 446 13.94 -20.07 16.94
C GLY A 446 15.15 -20.14 16.00
N VAL A 447 14.95 -19.84 14.71
CA VAL A 447 16.02 -19.58 13.73
C VAL A 447 16.93 -18.47 14.27
N GLY A 448 18.26 -18.69 14.22
CA GLY A 448 19.26 -17.80 14.83
C GLY A 448 19.76 -18.25 16.21
N CYS A 449 19.22 -19.30 16.82
CA CYS A 449 19.78 -19.89 18.05
C CYS A 449 21.00 -20.78 17.75
N PHE A 450 22.03 -20.73 18.61
CA PHE A 450 23.20 -21.59 18.60
C PHE A 450 22.99 -22.73 19.59
N PHE A 451 23.31 -23.95 19.14
CA PHE A 451 23.18 -25.17 19.91
C PHE A 451 24.51 -25.92 19.92
N SER A 452 24.83 -26.54 21.06
CA SER A 452 25.83 -27.61 21.15
C SER A 452 25.10 -28.94 20.93
N PHE A 453 25.66 -29.80 20.09
CA PHE A 453 25.12 -31.12 19.82
C PHE A 453 26.18 -32.19 20.02
N LYS A 454 25.81 -33.22 20.78
CA LYS A 454 26.61 -34.42 20.99
C LYS A 454 26.05 -35.55 20.15
N THR A 455 26.88 -36.20 19.34
CA THR A 455 26.42 -37.30 18.49
C THR A 455 26.37 -38.62 19.26
N THR A 456 25.65 -39.61 18.73
CA THR A 456 25.65 -40.99 19.25
C THR A 456 27.03 -41.66 19.20
N PHE A 457 27.97 -41.08 18.44
CA PHE A 457 29.36 -41.51 18.34
C PHE A 457 30.31 -40.77 19.30
N GLY A 458 29.78 -39.85 20.12
CA GLY A 458 30.54 -39.14 21.15
C GLY A 458 31.18 -37.81 20.69
N GLU A 459 30.99 -37.40 19.45
CA GLU A 459 31.51 -36.13 18.93
C GLU A 459 30.64 -34.94 19.37
N GLU A 460 31.24 -33.81 19.72
CA GLU A 460 30.55 -32.57 20.08
C GLU A 460 30.86 -31.47 19.06
N PHE A 461 29.82 -30.74 18.65
CA PHE A 461 29.96 -29.58 17.76
C PHE A 461 28.98 -28.47 18.14
N GLU A 462 29.31 -27.23 17.75
CA GLU A 462 28.43 -26.07 17.90
C GLU A 462 27.97 -25.56 16.53
N GLY A 463 26.71 -25.13 16.42
CA GLY A 463 26.18 -24.64 15.15
C GLY A 463 24.83 -23.93 15.27
N SER A 464 24.46 -23.20 14.22
CA SER A 464 23.18 -22.52 14.10
C SER A 464 22.42 -23.02 12.88
N ARG A 465 21.07 -22.92 12.94
CA ARG A 465 20.22 -23.28 11.80
C ARG A 465 20.41 -22.26 10.66
N PRO A 466 20.75 -22.68 9.43
CA PRO A 466 21.06 -21.76 8.34
C PRO A 466 19.84 -20.91 7.93
N GLN A 467 20.12 -19.65 7.58
CA GLN A 467 19.17 -18.71 7.01
C GLN A 467 19.20 -18.86 5.49
N GLU A 468 18.08 -19.20 4.84
CA GLU A 468 18.04 -19.26 3.38
C GLU A 468 18.20 -17.85 2.79
N GLY A 469 19.25 -17.66 1.99
CA GLY A 469 19.44 -16.48 1.15
C GLY A 469 20.19 -15.31 1.81
N ALA A 470 21.52 -15.41 1.90
CA ALA A 470 22.47 -14.31 1.68
C ALA A 470 23.90 -14.80 1.96
N SER A 471 24.68 -15.07 0.91
CA SER A 471 26.14 -15.13 1.02
C SER A 471 26.73 -13.92 0.30
N LYS A 472 27.38 -13.02 1.07
CA LYS A 472 28.42 -12.16 0.50
C LYS A 472 29.65 -13.03 0.24
N ALA A 473 30.24 -12.89 -0.95
CA ALA A 473 31.51 -13.52 -1.28
C ALA A 473 32.59 -13.01 -0.31
N GLY A 474 33.19 -13.91 0.48
CA GLY A 474 34.30 -13.57 1.36
C GLY A 474 34.62 -14.58 2.46
N ASP A 475 33.63 -15.22 3.08
CA ASP A 475 33.86 -16.16 4.20
C ASP A 475 33.52 -17.60 3.80
N ARG A 476 34.53 -18.47 3.77
CA ARG A 476 34.35 -19.92 3.65
C ARG A 476 33.73 -20.43 4.95
N ARG A 477 32.41 -20.72 4.95
CA ARG A 477 31.76 -21.46 6.03
C ARG A 477 31.61 -22.92 5.64
N ASP A 478 32.12 -23.81 6.48
CA ASP A 478 31.93 -25.25 6.31
C ASP A 478 30.50 -25.65 6.74
N VAL A 479 29.70 -26.17 5.81
CA VAL A 479 28.35 -26.67 6.08
C VAL A 479 28.41 -28.18 6.23
N ARG A 480 28.06 -28.70 7.42
CA ARG A 480 27.93 -30.15 7.66
C ARG A 480 26.46 -30.53 7.84
N PHE A 481 26.03 -31.57 7.13
CA PHE A 481 24.69 -32.16 7.28
C PHE A 481 24.76 -33.35 8.24
N ILE A 482 23.93 -33.36 9.28
CA ILE A 482 23.85 -34.44 10.27
C ILE A 482 22.41 -34.95 10.33
N LYS A 483 22.23 -36.27 10.27
CA LYS A 483 20.91 -36.90 10.47
C LYS A 483 20.47 -36.68 11.93
N ALA A 484 19.24 -36.20 12.12
CA ALA A 484 18.69 -35.93 13.45
C ALA A 484 18.71 -37.16 14.39
N SER A 485 18.63 -38.37 13.84
CA SER A 485 18.73 -39.64 14.57
C SER A 485 20.10 -39.90 15.21
N TYR A 486 21.13 -39.15 14.85
CA TYR A 486 22.48 -39.29 15.38
C TYR A 486 22.80 -38.26 16.47
N ILE A 487 21.83 -37.43 16.88
CA ILE A 487 22.00 -36.46 17.97
C ILE A 487 21.55 -37.13 19.27
N LYS A 488 22.49 -37.29 20.21
CA LYS A 488 22.26 -37.86 21.54
C LYS A 488 21.77 -36.78 22.51
N ASP A 489 22.44 -35.64 22.52
CA ASP A 489 22.13 -34.51 23.41
C ASP A 489 22.14 -33.19 22.62
N LEU A 490 21.19 -32.31 22.91
CA LEU A 490 21.07 -30.97 22.32
C LEU A 490 20.98 -29.94 23.44
N THR A 491 21.99 -29.07 23.51
CA THR A 491 22.08 -28.06 24.57
C THR A 491 22.05 -26.67 23.95
N PHE A 492 21.12 -25.83 24.41
CA PHE A 492 21.07 -24.43 23.98
C PHE A 492 22.29 -23.67 24.52
N ILE A 493 23.04 -23.00 23.65
CA ILE A 493 24.20 -22.19 24.06
C ILE A 493 23.77 -20.72 24.19
N ARG A 494 23.26 -20.14 23.10
CA ARG A 494 22.91 -18.71 23.03
C ARG A 494 21.91 -18.45 21.93
N ARG A 495 21.10 -17.41 22.10
CA ARG A 495 20.29 -16.85 21.02
C ARG A 495 21.20 -15.92 20.21
N GLY A 496 21.32 -16.15 18.90
CA GLY A 496 21.93 -15.17 18.00
C GLY A 496 21.14 -13.87 18.04
N ASP A 497 21.80 -12.75 17.78
CA ASP A 497 21.22 -11.42 17.98
C ASP A 497 19.89 -11.27 17.22
N ASP A 498 18.81 -10.96 17.93
CA ASP A 498 17.55 -10.58 17.30
C ASP A 498 17.73 -9.17 16.72
N PRO A 499 17.67 -8.97 15.39
CA PRO A 499 17.85 -7.66 14.77
C PRO A 499 16.74 -6.67 15.16
N LEU A 500 15.67 -7.14 15.81
CA LEU A 500 14.59 -6.34 16.37
C LEU A 500 14.59 -6.30 17.91
N ASP A 501 15.66 -6.77 18.56
CA ASP A 501 15.85 -6.56 20.00
C ASP A 501 16.00 -5.06 20.26
N ALA A 502 15.00 -4.44 20.88
CA ALA A 502 15.01 -3.02 21.22
C ALA A 502 16.20 -2.61 22.11
N LYS A 503 16.89 -3.56 22.75
CA LYS A 503 18.13 -3.31 23.51
C LYS A 503 19.40 -3.28 22.64
N LYS A 504 19.35 -3.84 21.42
CA LYS A 504 20.49 -3.95 20.48
C LYS A 504 20.24 -3.34 19.09
N CYS A 505 19.01 -2.93 18.78
CA CYS A 505 18.66 -2.27 17.53
C CYS A 505 19.06 -0.80 17.60
N PHE A 506 20.25 -0.48 17.10
CA PHE A 506 20.68 0.89 16.84
C PHE A 506 20.83 1.06 15.32
N LEU A 507 20.38 2.19 14.77
CA LEU A 507 20.80 2.57 13.42
C LEU A 507 22.30 2.95 13.50
N ASP A 508 23.16 2.28 12.74
CA ASP A 508 24.55 2.71 12.54
C ASP A 508 24.58 3.90 11.57
N LEU A 509 24.42 5.07 12.17
CA LEU A 509 24.29 6.32 11.45
C LEU A 509 25.64 6.78 10.88
N ALA A 510 26.75 6.41 11.51
CA ALA A 510 28.09 6.70 10.97
C ALA A 510 28.34 5.89 9.68
N GLY A 511 27.95 4.61 9.66
CA GLY A 511 28.02 3.79 8.45
C GLY A 511 27.04 4.19 7.35
N LEU A 512 25.91 4.80 7.69
CA LEU A 512 24.98 5.37 6.71
C LEU A 512 25.51 6.68 6.12
N GLN A 513 25.98 7.60 6.97
CA GLN A 513 26.61 8.87 6.57
C GLN A 513 27.83 8.60 5.68
N ALA A 514 28.70 7.66 6.05
CA ALA A 514 29.88 7.32 5.26
C ALA A 514 29.52 6.80 3.85
N ARG A 515 28.39 6.09 3.71
CA ARG A 515 27.89 5.60 2.42
C ARG A 515 27.24 6.72 1.60
N GLU A 516 26.48 7.59 2.24
CA GLU A 516 25.89 8.77 1.59
C GLU A 516 26.98 9.73 1.11
N ASP A 517 27.95 10.07 1.96
CA ASP A 517 29.09 10.92 1.62
C ASP A 517 29.93 10.29 0.50
N ALA A 518 30.10 8.96 0.50
CA ALA A 518 30.80 8.27 -0.59
C ALA A 518 30.00 8.35 -1.91
N ALA A 519 28.68 8.20 -1.85
CA ALA A 519 27.82 8.31 -3.04
C ALA A 519 27.77 9.74 -3.59
N LEU A 520 27.70 10.75 -2.73
CA LEU A 520 27.75 12.17 -3.11
C LEU A 520 29.10 12.52 -3.75
N ARG A 521 30.22 12.13 -3.12
CA ARG A 521 31.55 12.33 -3.71
C ARG A 521 31.69 11.65 -5.07
N GLN A 522 31.18 10.43 -5.21
CA GLN A 522 31.22 9.71 -6.48
C GLN A 522 30.39 10.41 -7.57
N ALA A 523 29.20 10.91 -7.22
CA ALA A 523 28.34 11.65 -8.13
C ALA A 523 28.94 13.00 -8.55
N GLU A 524 29.61 13.70 -7.62
CA GLU A 524 30.36 14.94 -7.92
C GLU A 524 31.51 14.67 -8.89
N ILE A 525 32.31 13.62 -8.65
CA ILE A 525 33.40 13.20 -9.54
C ILE A 525 32.87 12.84 -10.93
N GLU A 526 31.72 12.16 -11.02
CA GLU A 526 31.10 11.80 -12.30
C GLU A 526 30.55 13.03 -13.04
N ALA A 527 29.98 13.99 -12.32
CA ALA A 527 29.48 15.23 -12.89
C ALA A 527 30.61 16.12 -13.44
N GLU A 528 31.73 16.22 -12.72
CA GLU A 528 32.92 16.98 -13.15
C GLU A 528 33.59 16.42 -14.42
N ARG A 529 33.32 15.16 -14.77
CA ARG A 529 33.81 14.55 -16.01
C ARG A 529 33.00 14.94 -17.25
N ILE A 530 31.79 15.49 -17.07
CA ILE A 530 30.89 15.87 -18.17
C ILE A 530 31.15 17.33 -18.53
N GLY A 531 31.63 17.59 -19.74
CA GLY A 531 31.89 18.93 -20.23
C GLY A 531 30.61 19.70 -20.52
N VAL A 532 30.51 20.93 -20.00
CA VAL A 532 29.35 21.80 -20.22
C VAL A 532 29.56 22.64 -21.47
N GLY A 533 28.67 22.51 -22.46
CA GLY A 533 28.76 23.25 -23.73
C GLY A 533 29.87 22.77 -24.68
N VAL A 534 30.36 21.54 -24.50
CA VAL A 534 31.40 20.93 -25.34
C VAL A 534 30.78 19.99 -26.38
N THR A 535 31.54 19.70 -27.45
CA THR A 535 31.10 18.76 -28.50
C THR A 535 31.27 17.31 -28.04
N THR A 536 30.55 16.38 -28.69
CA THR A 536 30.70 14.93 -28.44
C THR A 536 32.13 14.43 -28.69
N VAL A 537 32.81 15.02 -29.68
CA VAL A 537 34.24 14.76 -29.97
C VAL A 537 35.12 15.21 -28.80
N ALA A 538 34.88 16.39 -28.24
CA ALA A 538 35.62 16.89 -27.09
C ALA A 538 35.45 16.00 -25.85
N GLN A 539 34.22 15.54 -25.58
CA GLN A 539 33.94 14.60 -24.50
C GLN A 539 34.65 13.25 -24.70
N SER A 540 34.65 12.72 -25.92
CA SER A 540 35.37 11.46 -26.22
C SER A 540 36.88 11.58 -26.02
N ILE A 541 37.47 12.72 -26.37
CA ILE A 541 38.90 13.00 -26.16
C ILE A 541 39.19 13.13 -24.66
N PHE A 542 38.33 13.82 -23.91
CA PHE A 542 38.41 13.91 -22.45
C PHE A 542 38.39 12.53 -21.80
N ASP A 543 37.42 11.68 -22.19
CA ASP A 543 37.27 10.33 -21.68
C ASP A 543 38.49 9.46 -22.01
N ALA A 544 39.06 9.59 -23.23
CA ALA A 544 40.26 8.86 -23.64
C ALA A 544 41.50 9.26 -22.84
N LEU A 545 41.72 10.56 -22.64
CA LEU A 545 42.83 11.07 -21.82
C LEU A 545 42.66 10.67 -20.34
N SER A 546 41.44 10.75 -19.81
CA SER A 546 41.11 10.44 -18.40
C SER A 546 41.41 9.00 -17.99
N LYS A 547 41.57 8.07 -18.94
CA LYS A 547 41.92 6.67 -18.67
C LYS A 547 43.34 6.50 -18.17
N THR A 548 44.24 7.42 -18.52
CA THR A 548 45.69 7.26 -18.29
C THR A 548 46.35 8.50 -17.69
N LEU A 549 45.66 9.63 -17.67
CA LEU A 549 46.17 10.92 -17.22
C LEU A 549 45.12 11.65 -16.36
N PRO A 550 45.53 12.39 -15.31
CA PRO A 550 44.65 13.32 -14.61
C PRO A 550 44.17 14.40 -15.58
N VAL A 551 42.85 14.56 -15.70
CA VAL A 551 42.23 15.55 -16.58
C VAL A 551 41.04 16.22 -15.91
N ARG A 552 40.83 17.49 -16.24
CA ARG A 552 39.65 18.25 -15.83
C ARG A 552 39.20 19.22 -16.92
N TRP A 553 37.95 19.61 -16.88
CA TRP A 553 37.44 20.69 -17.71
C TRP A 553 37.86 22.05 -17.14
N ASP A 554 38.20 22.98 -18.03
CA ASP A 554 38.18 24.40 -17.75
C ASP A 554 37.36 25.11 -18.83
N LYS A 555 36.11 25.43 -18.47
CA LYS A 555 35.07 25.83 -19.41
C LYS A 555 34.95 24.77 -20.51
N THR A 556 35.33 25.11 -21.74
CA THR A 556 35.34 24.19 -22.88
C THR A 556 36.72 23.60 -23.16
N SER A 557 37.79 23.99 -22.47
CA SER A 557 39.13 23.42 -22.67
C SER A 557 39.37 22.21 -21.78
N ILE A 558 40.16 21.25 -22.25
CA ILE A 558 40.64 20.13 -21.43
C ILE A 558 41.99 20.53 -20.83
N VAL A 559 42.14 20.41 -19.52
CA VAL A 559 43.41 20.59 -18.83
C VAL A 559 43.90 19.21 -18.39
N VAL A 560 45.12 18.85 -18.81
CA VAL A 560 45.76 17.56 -18.54
C VAL A 560 46.96 17.82 -17.63
N MET A 561 47.03 17.08 -16.52
CA MET A 561 48.08 17.21 -15.50
C MET A 561 48.29 18.63 -14.97
N ASP A 562 47.27 19.49 -15.04
CA ASP A 562 47.32 20.92 -14.69
C ASP A 562 48.35 21.78 -15.44
N GLU A 563 49.06 21.21 -16.42
CA GLU A 563 50.14 21.89 -17.15
C GLU A 563 49.90 21.96 -18.66
N VAL A 564 49.21 20.98 -19.25
CA VAL A 564 48.89 20.95 -20.69
C VAL A 564 47.43 21.30 -20.92
N ARG A 565 47.15 22.23 -21.83
CA ARG A 565 45.79 22.64 -22.22
C ARG A 565 45.50 22.25 -23.66
N VAL A 566 44.33 21.66 -23.87
CA VAL A 566 43.78 21.33 -25.19
C VAL A 566 42.53 22.16 -25.43
N GLY A 567 42.62 23.10 -26.38
CA GLY A 567 41.50 23.95 -26.78
C GLY A 567 40.76 23.43 -28.01
N SER A 568 39.55 23.94 -28.25
CA SER A 568 38.83 23.73 -29.51
C SER A 568 39.65 24.20 -30.72
N PRO A 569 39.67 23.49 -31.87
CA PRO A 569 38.90 22.28 -32.25
C PRO A 569 39.52 20.92 -31.81
N TYR A 570 40.34 20.92 -30.75
CA TYR A 570 40.95 19.73 -30.14
C TYR A 570 41.81 18.92 -31.12
N LEU A 571 42.63 19.63 -31.91
CA LEU A 571 43.65 19.05 -32.77
C LEU A 571 45.02 19.03 -32.07
N PRO A 572 45.98 18.20 -32.51
CA PRO A 572 47.34 18.19 -31.96
C PRO A 572 48.01 19.57 -31.92
N GLU A 573 47.76 20.42 -32.90
CA GLU A 573 48.22 21.81 -32.98
C GLU A 573 47.57 22.74 -31.94
N ASN A 574 46.47 22.33 -31.28
CA ASN A 574 45.81 23.09 -30.23
C ASN A 574 46.24 22.68 -28.82
N VAL A 575 47.26 21.81 -28.70
CA VAL A 575 47.84 21.37 -27.43
C VAL A 575 48.97 22.32 -27.03
N ASN A 576 48.78 23.07 -25.95
CA ASN A 576 49.70 24.10 -25.49
C ASN A 576 50.06 23.93 -24.01
N GLY A 577 51.25 24.36 -23.61
CA GLY A 577 51.73 24.26 -22.22
C GLY A 577 52.36 22.90 -21.87
N GLY A 578 52.85 22.81 -20.63
CA GLY A 578 53.54 21.65 -20.05
C GLY A 578 54.95 21.42 -20.60
N THR A 579 55.61 20.38 -20.11
CA THR A 579 56.91 19.95 -20.63
C THR A 579 56.79 19.41 -22.06
N PRO A 580 57.85 19.48 -22.89
CA PRO A 580 57.81 18.92 -24.25
C PRO A 580 57.37 17.44 -24.29
N ALA A 581 57.80 16.64 -23.31
CA ALA A 581 57.41 15.24 -23.19
C ALA A 581 55.91 15.04 -22.86
N ALA A 582 55.35 15.86 -21.96
CA ALA A 582 53.93 15.82 -21.61
C ALA A 582 53.04 16.27 -22.78
N ASN A 583 53.46 17.34 -23.47
CA ASN A 583 52.76 17.88 -24.64
C ASN A 583 52.70 16.85 -25.78
N GLU A 584 53.83 16.20 -26.11
CA GLU A 584 53.87 15.15 -27.14
C GLU A 584 53.05 13.91 -26.76
N ARG A 585 53.04 13.53 -25.47
CA ARG A 585 52.20 12.43 -24.99
C ARG A 585 50.71 12.72 -25.17
N VAL A 586 50.26 13.94 -24.87
CA VAL A 586 48.87 14.37 -25.05
C VAL A 586 48.51 14.40 -26.53
N LYS A 587 49.35 14.98 -27.40
CA LYS A 587 49.16 14.98 -28.86
C LYS A 587 49.00 13.58 -29.43
N LYS A 588 49.83 12.62 -29.00
CA LYS A 588 49.75 11.22 -29.45
C LYS A 588 48.43 10.55 -29.07
N VAL A 589 47.90 10.82 -27.87
CA VAL A 589 46.58 10.31 -27.45
C VAL A 589 45.45 10.96 -28.26
N LEU A 590 45.55 12.26 -28.55
CA LEU A 590 44.61 12.95 -29.44
C LEU A 590 44.59 12.37 -30.85
N GLU A 591 45.75 12.13 -31.45
CA GLU A 591 45.85 11.53 -32.79
C GLU A 591 45.25 10.13 -32.85
N LEU A 592 45.52 9.30 -31.83
CA LEU A 592 44.97 7.96 -31.73
C LEU A 592 43.45 7.96 -31.58
N GLU A 593 42.90 8.80 -30.70
CA GLU A 593 41.45 8.86 -30.52
C GLU A 593 40.75 9.47 -31.75
N ARG A 594 41.37 10.45 -32.43
CA ARG A 594 40.83 10.99 -33.69
C ARG A 594 40.83 9.95 -34.81
N LYS A 595 41.90 9.16 -34.97
CA LYS A 595 41.92 8.01 -35.90
C LYS A 595 40.84 7.00 -35.55
N ARG A 596 40.62 6.73 -34.26
CA ARG A 596 39.56 5.82 -33.79
C ARG A 596 38.15 6.34 -34.07
N LEU A 597 37.93 7.65 -33.91
CA LEU A 597 36.66 8.30 -34.21
C LEU A 597 36.38 8.38 -35.71
N GLN A 598 37.41 8.63 -36.54
CA GLN A 598 37.30 8.60 -38.01
C GLN A 598 37.00 7.19 -38.54
N ALA A 599 37.56 6.14 -37.94
CA ALA A 599 37.27 4.75 -38.28
C ALA A 599 35.88 4.27 -37.84
N ARG A 600 35.17 5.04 -37.01
CA ARG A 600 33.82 4.74 -36.50
C ARG A 600 32.70 5.52 -37.21
N SER A 601 33.04 6.47 -38.08
CA SER A 601 32.05 7.11 -38.95
C SER A 601 31.66 6.14 -40.08
N PRO A 602 30.37 5.81 -40.27
CA PRO A 602 29.96 5.06 -41.46
C PRO A 602 30.21 5.90 -42.71
N ALA A 603 30.65 5.26 -43.79
CA ALA A 603 30.76 5.87 -45.12
C ALA A 603 29.39 6.33 -45.63
#